data_AF-A0A7J6DM65-F1
#
_entry.id   AF-A0A7J6DM65-F1
#
_cell.length_a   1.000
_cell.length_b   1.000
_cell.length_c   1.000
_cell.angle_alpha   90.00
_cell.angle_beta   90.00
_cell.angle_gamma   90.00
#
_symmetry.space_group_name_H-M   'P 1'
#
loop_
_entity.id
_entity.type
_entity.pdbx_description
1 polymer ?
#
loop_
_entity_poly.entity_id
_entity_poly.type
_entity_poly.pdbx_seq_one_letter_code
_entity_poly.pdbx_strand_id
1 'polypeptide(L)' 'MRGPKRASKIRKLFNLSKDDDVRKYRLVTPLTLQRKRARIADKKKRVAYINLAKKRSRLSSAKPSVSI' A
#
# COMPACT_ATOMS: atom_id res chain seq x y z
N MET A 1 17.46 -17.34 0.37
CA MET A 1 16.56 -18.48 0.72
C MET A 1 15.31 -17.93 1.40
N ARG A 2 14.12 -18.49 1.12
CA ARG A 2 12.86 -17.99 1.72
C ARG A 2 12.56 -18.79 2.98
N GLY A 3 12.45 -18.10 4.13
CA GLY A 3 12.13 -18.74 5.41
C GLY A 3 10.71 -19.33 5.47
N PRO A 4 10.37 -19.98 6.60
CA PRO A 4 9.06 -20.61 6.82
C PRO A 4 7.91 -19.63 6.56
N LYS A 5 7.07 -19.94 5.56
CA LYS A 5 6.00 -19.02 5.09
C LYS A 5 4.58 -19.46 5.48
N ARG A 6 4.37 -20.76 5.66
CA ARG A 6 3.08 -21.35 5.98
C ARG A 6 2.94 -21.50 7.50
N ALA A 7 1.73 -21.30 8.00
CA ALA A 7 1.43 -21.40 9.44
C ALA A 7 1.87 -22.75 10.01
N SER A 8 1.57 -23.86 9.34
CA SER A 8 1.96 -25.21 9.78
C SER A 8 3.46 -25.37 9.98
N LYS A 9 4.29 -24.84 9.07
CA LYS A 9 5.76 -24.89 9.19
C LYS A 9 6.28 -23.99 10.30
N ILE A 10 5.67 -22.81 10.50
CA ILE A 10 6.03 -21.91 11.59
C ILE A 10 5.67 -22.54 12.95
N ARG A 11 4.44 -23.07 13.08
CA ARG A 11 3.99 -23.75 14.30
C ARG A 11 4.91 -24.91 14.69
N LYS A 12 5.32 -25.74 13.73
CA LYS A 12 6.27 -26.84 13.97
C LYS A 12 7.66 -26.39 14.41
N LEU A 13 8.16 -25.25 13.92
CA LEU A 13 9.51 -24.78 14.24
C LEU A 13 9.61 -24.06 15.59
N PHE A 14 8.52 -23.41 16.01
CA PHE A 14 8.46 -22.64 17.26
C PHE A 14 7.60 -23.33 18.33
N ASN A 15 7.25 -24.61 18.13
CA ASN A 15 6.40 -25.41 19.03
C ASN A 15 5.11 -24.71 19.46
N LEU A 16 4.45 -24.01 18.52
CA LEU A 16 3.22 -23.27 18.79
C LEU A 16 1.98 -24.17 18.67
N SER A 17 0.96 -23.87 19.47
CA SER A 17 -0.37 -24.48 19.36
C SER A 17 -1.12 -23.97 18.11
N LYS A 18 -2.33 -24.47 17.86
CA LYS A 18 -3.16 -24.04 16.72
C LYS A 18 -3.79 -22.66 16.93
N ASP A 19 -3.97 -22.26 18.18
CA ASP A 19 -4.63 -21.01 18.58
C ASP A 19 -3.67 -19.82 18.61
N ASP A 20 -2.35 -20.08 18.64
CA ASP A 20 -1.32 -19.04 18.64
C ASP A 20 -1.24 -18.25 17.32
N ASP A 21 -0.91 -16.95 17.40
CA ASP A 21 -0.70 -16.11 16.22
C ASP A 21 0.72 -16.29 15.61
N VAL A 22 0.76 -16.89 14.42
CA VAL A 22 2.00 -17.13 13.65
C VAL A 22 2.57 -15.89 12.96
N ARG A 23 1.82 -14.78 12.90
CA ARG A 23 2.22 -13.60 12.12
C ARG A 23 3.45 -12.89 12.68
N LYS A 24 3.62 -12.91 14.01
CA LYS A 24 4.78 -12.34 14.71
C LYS A 24 6.10 -12.97 14.28
N TYR A 25 6.07 -14.26 13.96
CA TYR A 25 7.26 -15.06 13.64
C TYR A 25 7.60 -15.10 12.14
N ARG A 26 6.81 -14.41 11.30
CA ARG A 26 7.01 -14.43 9.85
C ARG A 26 8.09 -13.45 9.43
N LEU A 27 9.11 -13.95 8.74
CA LEU A 27 10.09 -13.08 8.08
C LEU A 27 9.45 -12.24 6.97
N VAL A 28 9.70 -10.93 7.01
CA VAL A 28 9.33 -10.01 5.93
C VAL A 28 10.40 -10.07 4.85
N THR A 29 10.02 -10.36 3.61
CA THR A 29 10.98 -10.45 2.51
C THR A 29 11.07 -9.14 1.72
N PRO A 30 12.24 -8.79 1.15
CA PRO A 30 12.41 -7.57 0.35
C PRO A 30 11.38 -7.42 -0.77
N LEU A 31 11.06 -8.51 -1.48
CA LEU A 31 10.02 -8.51 -2.52
C LEU A 31 8.63 -8.11 -1.99
N THR A 32 8.27 -8.52 -0.78
CA THR A 32 6.98 -8.13 -0.18
C THR A 32 6.95 -6.65 0.19
N LEU A 33 8.09 -6.10 0.64
CA LEU A 33 8.24 -4.68 0.90
C LEU A 33 8.17 -3.86 -0.40
N GLN A 34 8.87 -4.30 -1.45
CA GLN A 34 8.86 -3.65 -2.76
C GLN A 34 7.44 -3.58 -3.33
N ARG A 35 6.68 -4.68 -3.30
CA ARG A 35 5.27 -4.70 -3.73
C ARG A 35 4.39 -3.76 -2.90
N LYS A 36 4.61 -3.68 -1.58
CA LYS A 36 3.88 -2.74 -0.71
C LYS A 36 4.20 -1.29 -1.08
N ARG A 37 5.48 -0.97 -1.30
CA ARG A 37 5.95 0.37 -1.72
C ARG A 37 5.35 0.78 -3.06
N ALA A 38 5.38 -0.10 -4.06
CA ALA A 38 4.81 0.15 -5.39
C ALA A 38 3.31 0.51 -5.28
N ARG A 39 2.52 -0.31 -4.57
CA ARG A 39 1.09 -0.04 -4.37
C ARG A 39 0.81 1.31 -3.72
N ILE A 40 1.62 1.70 -2.72
CA ILE A 40 1.47 3.00 -2.05
C ILE A 40 1.79 4.14 -3.02
N ALA A 41 2.87 4.01 -3.80
CA ALA A 41 3.25 4.99 -4.81
C ALA A 41 2.15 5.18 -5.86
N ASP A 42 1.58 4.09 -6.38
CA ASP A 42 0.50 4.14 -7.37
C ASP A 42 -0.76 4.82 -6.82
N LYS A 43 -1.11 4.52 -5.56
CA LYS A 43 -2.23 5.19 -4.87
C LYS A 43 -1.98 6.70 -4.75
N LYS A 44 -0.77 7.11 -4.37
CA LYS A 44 -0.39 8.53 -4.28
C LYS A 44 -0.48 9.22 -5.63
N LYS A 45 0.05 8.60 -6.70
CA LYS A 45 -0.04 9.12 -8.08
C LYS A 45 -1.49 9.33 -8.52
N ARG A 46 -2.36 8.34 -8.28
CA ARG A 46 -3.79 8.43 -8.62
C ARG A 46 -4.48 9.58 -7.89
N VAL A 47 -4.25 9.72 -6.58
CA VAL A 47 -4.83 10.81 -5.80
C VAL A 47 -4.33 12.18 -6.27
N ALA A 48 -3.03 12.31 -6.55
CA ALA A 48 -2.45 13.54 -7.08
C ALA A 48 -3.09 13.95 -8.41
N TYR A 49 -3.27 12.99 -9.33
CA TYR A 49 -3.95 13.22 -10.61
C TYR A 49 -5.39 13.70 -10.43
N ILE A 50 -6.17 13.05 -9.56
CA ILE A 50 -7.56 13.44 -9.28
C ILE A 50 -7.62 14.86 -8.68
N ASN A 51 -6.72 15.18 -7.76
CA ASN A 51 -6.66 16.51 -7.15
C ASN A 51 -6.28 17.59 -8.17
N LEU A 52 -5.35 17.29 -9.07
CA LEU A 52 -4.98 18.19 -10.17
C LEU A 52 -6.16 18.44 -11.11
N ALA A 53 -6.90 17.39 -11.48
CA ALA A 53 -8.09 17.52 -12.32
C ALA A 53 -9.18 18.38 -11.66
N LYS A 54 -9.44 18.17 -10.36
CA LYS A 54 -10.38 19.00 -9.57
C LYS A 54 -9.93 20.45 -9.47
N LYS A 55 -8.63 20.71 -9.33
CA LYS A 55 -8.09 22.09 -9.32
C LYS A 55 -8.29 22.77 -10.67
N ARG A 56 -8.02 22.05 -11.77
CA ARG A 56 -8.23 22.56 -13.13
C ARG A 56 -9.70 22.92 -13.41
N SER A 57 -10.65 22.07 -13.02
CA SER A 57 -12.08 22.36 -13.21
C SER A 57 -12.56 23.55 -12.37
N ARG A 58 -12.05 23.73 -11.15
CA ARG A 58 -12.36 24.92 -10.32
C ARG A 58 -11.80 26.21 -10.93
N LEU A 59 -10.59 26.16 -11.49
CA LEU A 59 -9.97 27.32 -12.13
C LEU A 59 -10.68 27.71 -13.44
N SER A 60 -11.24 26.75 -14.19
CA SER A 60 -12.03 27.06 -15.39
C SER A 60 -13.37 27.71 -15.07
N SER A 61 -14.01 27.34 -13.95
CA SER A 61 -15.25 27.98 -13.49
C SER A 61 -15.02 29.31 -12.76
N ALA A 62 -13.79 29.59 -12.32
CA ALA A 62 -13.43 30.78 -11.54
C ALA A 62 -12.71 31.86 -12.37
N LYS A 63 -12.67 31.74 -13.71
CA LYS A 63 -12.18 32.84 -14.55
C LYS A 63 -13.16 34.01 -14.41
N PRO A 64 -12.78 35.16 -13.82
CA PRO A 64 -13.60 36.36 -13.96
C PRO A 64 -13.66 36.65 -15.46
N SER A 65 -14.86 36.88 -15.99
CA SER A 65 -15.02 37.54 -17.27
C SER A 65 -14.18 38.81 -17.21
N VAL A 66 -13.13 38.90 -18.03
CA VAL A 66 -12.44 40.17 -18.25
C VAL A 66 -13.49 41.07 -18.88
N SER A 67 -14.10 41.89 -18.03
CA SER A 67 -15.06 42.91 -18.42
C SER A 67 -14.31 44.22 -18.52
N ILE A 68 -14.28 44.74 -19.75
CA ILE A 68 -13.83 46.06 -20.20
C ILE A 68 -12.33 46.16 -20.46
#